data_AF-A0A7Y1VWA4-F1
#
_entry.id   AF-A0A7Y1VWA4-F1
#
_cell.length_a   1.000
_cell.length_b   1.000
_cell.length_c   1.000
_cell.angle_alpha   90.00
_cell.angle_beta   90.00
_cell.angle_gamma   90.00
#
_symmetry.space_group_name_H-M   'P 1'
#
loop_
_entity.id
_entity.type
_entity.pdbx_description
1 polymer ?
#
loop_
_entity_poly.entity_id
_entity_poly.type
_entity_poly.pdbx_seq_one_letter_code
_entity_poly.pdbx_strand_id
1 'polypeptide(L)'
;AFRQIDILYELAFFCMDLDAEGFEELSDHFIKAYRKLYPEVLMESSDTVLLLYYKLYRANVRAKVTVLKVEQADNNQERQTFIKEAEKYLDLMQGYLTKLS
;
A
#
# COMPACT_ATOMS: atom_id res chain seq x y z
N ALA A 1 -20.97 -2.62 14.90
CA ALA A 1 -21.31 -2.46 13.48
C ALA A 1 -20.13 -2.92 12.64
N PHE A 2 -20.36 -3.65 11.54
CA PHE A 2 -19.28 -4.02 10.62
C PHE A 2 -18.89 -2.81 9.77
N ARG A 3 -17.59 -2.62 9.53
CA ARG A 3 -17.09 -1.52 8.70
C ARG A 3 -17.39 -1.86 7.23
N GLN A 4 -18.10 -0.98 6.54
CA GLN A 4 -18.24 -1.02 5.09
C GLN A 4 -17.16 -0.14 4.48
N ILE A 5 -16.39 -0.68 3.53
CA ILE A 5 -15.32 0.02 2.83
C ILE A 5 -15.39 -0.27 1.34
N ASP A 6 -14.79 0.63 0.55
CA ASP A 6 -14.58 0.42 -0.87
C ASP A 6 -13.67 -0.80 -1.12
N ILE A 7 -14.02 -1.62 -2.10
CA ILE A 7 -13.25 -2.81 -2.46
C ILE A 7 -11.87 -2.47 -3.03
N LEU A 8 -11.72 -1.38 -3.78
CA LEU A 8 -10.42 -0.91 -4.26
C LEU A 8 -9.51 -0.53 -3.11
N TYR A 9 -10.07 -0.03 -2.01
CA TYR A 9 -9.30 0.28 -0.81
C TYR A 9 -8.71 -0.99 -0.17
N GLU A 10 -9.47 -2.09 -0.17
CA GLU A 10 -9.00 -3.38 0.33
C GLU A 10 -7.96 -4.03 -0.62
N LEU A 11 -8.20 -3.97 -1.93
CA LEU A 11 -7.24 -4.44 -2.93
C LEU A 11 -5.92 -3.65 -2.86
N ALA A 12 -6.00 -2.33 -2.68
CA ALA A 12 -4.83 -1.48 -2.51
C ALA A 12 -4.04 -1.84 -1.25
N PHE A 13 -4.71 -2.21 -0.15
CA PHE A 13 -4.03 -2.66 1.05
C PHE A 13 -3.18 -3.91 0.77
N PHE A 14 -3.78 -4.93 0.18
CA PHE A 14 -3.08 -6.17 -0.15
C PHE A 14 -1.93 -5.94 -1.14
N CYS A 15 -2.18 -5.19 -2.21
CA CYS A 15 -1.18 -4.94 -3.24
C CYS A 15 -0.04 -4.04 -2.75
N MET A 16 -0.31 -3.08 -1.87
CA MET A 16 0.74 -2.25 -1.26
C MET A 16 1.65 -3.08 -0.37
N ASP A 17 1.10 -4.00 0.44
CA ASP A 17 1.92 -4.90 1.27
C ASP A 17 2.76 -5.85 0.38
N LEU A 18 2.25 -6.32 -0.77
CA LEU A 18 3.05 -7.09 -1.75
C LEU A 18 4.20 -6.28 -2.34
N ASP A 19 3.94 -5.05 -2.78
CA ASP A 19 4.99 -4.18 -3.32
C ASP A 19 6.04 -3.86 -2.26
N ALA A 20 5.62 -3.63 -1.01
CA ALA A 20 6.54 -3.44 0.11
C ALA A 20 7.48 -4.65 0.24
N GLU A 21 6.97 -5.88 0.16
CA GLU A 21 7.81 -7.09 0.20
C GLU A 21 8.57 -7.39 -1.10
N GLY A 22 8.53 -6.51 -2.09
CA GLY A 22 9.27 -6.63 -3.36
C GLY A 22 8.58 -7.51 -4.39
N PHE A 23 7.29 -7.82 -4.20
CA PHE A 23 6.49 -8.65 -5.10
C PHE A 23 5.58 -7.82 -6.02
N GLU A 24 6.11 -6.74 -6.60
CA GLU A 24 5.35 -5.84 -7.48
C GLU A 24 4.70 -6.58 -8.66
N GLU A 25 5.43 -7.52 -9.28
CA GLU A 25 4.91 -8.35 -10.37
C GLU A 25 3.70 -9.19 -9.94
N LEU A 26 3.71 -9.68 -8.70
CA LEU A 26 2.61 -10.45 -8.14
C LEU A 26 1.40 -9.57 -7.85
N SER A 27 1.61 -8.37 -7.32
CA SER A 27 0.55 -7.35 -7.15
C SER A 27 -0.11 -7.06 -8.49
N ASP A 28 0.67 -6.83 -9.55
CA ASP A 28 0.16 -6.57 -10.90
C ASP A 28 -0.61 -7.77 -11.47
N HIS A 29 -0.09 -8.98 -11.28
CA HIS A 29 -0.77 -10.20 -11.73
C HIS A 29 -2.08 -10.41 -10.99
N PHE A 30 -2.10 -10.16 -9.67
CA PHE A 30 -3.29 -10.25 -8.84
C PHE A 30 -4.38 -9.29 -9.32
N ILE A 31 -4.06 -8.01 -9.56
CA ILE A 31 -5.03 -7.04 -10.05
C ILE A 31 -5.56 -7.42 -11.43
N LYS A 32 -4.70 -7.88 -12.35
CA LYS A 32 -5.12 -8.37 -13.68
C LYS A 32 -6.08 -9.56 -13.58
N ALA A 33 -5.77 -10.53 -12.71
CA ALA A 33 -6.61 -11.69 -12.49
C ALA A 33 -7.95 -11.29 -11.83
N TYR A 34 -7.93 -10.42 -10.82
CA TYR A 34 -9.12 -9.93 -10.14
C TYR A 34 -10.05 -9.20 -11.12
N ARG A 35 -9.50 -8.32 -11.97
CA ARG A 35 -10.25 -7.61 -13.02
C ARG A 35 -10.92 -8.57 -14.01
N LYS A 36 -10.26 -9.67 -14.35
CA LYS A 36 -10.83 -10.69 -15.26
C LYS A 36 -12.03 -11.41 -14.63
N LEU A 37 -12.02 -11.62 -13.31
CA LEU A 37 -13.09 -12.28 -12.59
C LEU A 37 -14.26 -11.33 -12.27
N TYR A 38 -13.95 -10.07 -11.99
CA TYR A 38 -14.91 -9.03 -11.57
C TYR A 38 -14.75 -7.78 -12.44
N PRO A 39 -15.11 -7.84 -13.72
CA PRO A 39 -14.93 -6.71 -14.63
C PRO A 39 -15.67 -5.47 -14.14
N GLU A 40 -16.84 -5.62 -13.53
CA GLU A 40 -17.67 -4.53 -12.97
C GLU A 40 -17.05 -3.76 -11.79
N VAL A 41 -16.03 -4.31 -11.15
CA VAL A 41 -15.35 -3.70 -10.00
C VAL A 41 -14.14 -2.84 -10.41
N LEU A 42 -13.53 -3.14 -11.56
CA LEU A 42 -12.33 -2.49 -12.09
C LEU A 42 -12.56 -2.17 -13.58
N MET A 43 -13.46 -1.25 -13.87
CA MET A 43 -13.96 -1.03 -15.21
C MET A 43 -13.09 -0.07 -16.04
N GLU A 44 -12.33 0.84 -15.42
CA GLU A 44 -11.79 2.00 -16.16
C GLU A 44 -10.32 2.37 -15.86
N SER A 45 -9.84 3.41 -16.56
CA SER A 45 -8.59 4.12 -16.23
C SER A 45 -8.70 4.87 -14.89
N SER A 46 -9.89 5.39 -14.54
CA SER A 46 -10.16 6.05 -13.26
C SER A 46 -9.94 5.12 -12.06
N ASP A 47 -10.34 3.86 -12.17
CA ASP A 47 -10.20 2.89 -11.07
C ASP A 47 -8.74 2.52 -10.86
N THR A 48 -7.94 2.53 -11.94
CA THR A 48 -6.49 2.31 -11.86
C THR A 48 -5.81 3.47 -11.13
N VAL A 49 -6.19 4.71 -11.44
CA VAL A 49 -5.70 5.91 -10.75
C VAL A 49 -6.14 5.89 -9.28
N LEU A 50 -7.38 5.53 -8.99
CA LEU A 50 -7.90 5.46 -7.62
C LEU A 50 -7.24 4.35 -6.81
N LEU A 51 -7.01 3.17 -7.40
CA LEU A 51 -6.27 2.07 -6.78
C LEU A 51 -4.84 2.53 -6.42
N LEU A 52 -4.16 3.20 -7.35
CA LEU A 52 -2.81 3.72 -7.11
C LEU A 52 -2.80 4.80 -6.02
N TYR A 53 -3.80 5.68 -6.00
CA TYR A 53 -4.01 6.64 -4.91
C TYR A 53 -4.24 5.96 -3.56
N TYR A 54 -5.04 4.88 -3.51
CA TYR A 54 -5.22 4.12 -2.29
C TYR A 54 -3.95 3.38 -1.86
N LYS A 55 -3.14 2.85 -2.79
CA LYS A 55 -1.83 2.27 -2.45
C LYS A 55 -0.92 3.32 -1.82
N LEU A 56 -0.87 4.53 -2.39
CA LEU A 56 -0.18 5.69 -1.82
C LEU A 56 -0.67 6.02 -0.42
N TYR A 57 -1.99 6.12 -0.23
CA TYR A 57 -2.59 6.42 1.07
C TYR A 57 -2.23 5.34 2.11
N ARG A 58 -2.29 4.06 1.74
CA ARG A 58 -1.95 2.95 2.64
C ARG A 58 -0.46 2.96 3.01
N ALA A 59 0.43 3.21 2.05
CA ALA A 59 1.86 3.36 2.31
C ALA A 59 2.13 4.53 3.28
N ASN A 60 1.44 5.67 3.11
CA ASN A 60 1.52 6.80 4.03
C ASN A 60 1.09 6.42 5.46
N VAL A 61 -0.04 5.70 5.60
CA VAL A 61 -0.53 5.23 6.90
C VAL A 61 0.48 4.27 7.54
N ARG A 62 1.04 3.32 6.79
CA ARG A 62 2.09 2.40 7.29
C ARG A 62 3.31 3.19 7.77
N ALA A 63 3.82 4.12 6.97
CA ALA A 63 4.96 4.96 7.34
C ALA A 63 4.71 5.70 8.66
N LYS A 64 3.56 6.38 8.81
CA LYS A 64 3.19 7.10 10.03
C LYS A 64 3.10 6.21 11.25
N VAL A 65 2.42 5.06 11.12
CA VAL A 65 2.28 4.11 12.22
C VAL A 65 3.65 3.55 12.63
N THR A 66 4.51 3.25 11.66
CA THR A 66 5.85 2.76 11.95
C THR A 66 6.72 3.82 12.62
N VAL A 67 6.60 5.10 12.25
CA VAL A 67 7.26 6.21 12.96
C VAL A 67 6.80 6.29 14.43
N LEU A 68 5.52 6.11 14.73
CA LEU A 68 5.06 6.07 16.13
C LEU A 68 5.68 4.90 16.91
N LYS A 69 5.96 3.76 16.26
CA LYS A 69 6.68 2.65 16.89
C LYS A 69 8.15 2.99 17.18
N VAL A 70 8.80 3.83 16.36
CA VAL A 70 10.17 4.31 16.63
C VAL A 70 10.24 5.04 17.97
N GLU A 71 9.20 5.81 18.32
CA GLU A 71 9.12 6.53 19.60
C GLU A 71 8.89 5.59 20.80
N GLN A 72 8.29 4.42 20.56
CA GLN A 72 7.94 3.42 21.57
C GLN A 72 8.96 2.29 21.67
N ALA A 73 10.06 2.33 20.92
CA ALA A 73 11.04 1.25 20.88
C ALA A 73 11.79 1.10 22.21
N ASP A 74 11.95 -0.15 22.67
CA ASP A 74 12.59 -0.47 23.95
C ASP A 74 14.11 -0.33 23.89
N ASN A 75 14.70 -0.45 22.69
CA ASN A 75 16.14 -0.41 22.48
C ASN A 75 16.54 0.13 21.10
N ASN A 76 17.83 0.44 20.94
CA ASN A 76 18.37 1.00 19.70
C ASN A 76 18.26 0.07 18.48
N GLN A 77 18.32 -1.25 18.67
CA GLN A 77 18.23 -2.20 17.57
C GLN A 77 16.79 -2.22 17.01
N GLU A 78 15.80 -2.32 17.89
CA GLU A 78 14.39 -2.24 17.53
C GLU A 78 14.05 -0.89 16.89
N ARG A 79 14.54 0.21 17.47
CA ARG A 79 14.40 1.55 16.90
C ARG A 79 14.91 1.62 15.47
N GLN A 80 16.09 1.05 15.20
CA GLN A 80 16.67 1.03 13.87
C GLN A 80 15.89 0.17 12.88
N THR A 81 15.27 -0.93 13.33
CA THR A 81 14.37 -1.75 12.52
C THR A 81 13.15 -0.95 12.09
N PHE A 82 12.48 -0.25 13.02
CA PHE A 82 11.33 0.58 12.68
C PHE A 82 11.69 1.77 11.79
N ILE A 83 12.88 2.38 11.95
CA ILE A 83 13.34 3.44 11.03
C ILE A 83 13.42 2.90 9.60
N LYS A 84 14.09 1.75 9.39
CA LYS A 84 14.20 1.13 8.06
C LYS A 84 12.85 0.78 7.47
N GLU A 85 11.94 0.27 8.29
CA GLU A 85 10.58 -0.05 7.86
C GLU A 85 9.78 1.21 7.50
N ALA A 86 9.97 2.32 8.23
CA ALA A 86 9.34 3.59 7.89
C ALA A 86 9.87 4.16 6.57
N GLU A 87 11.19 4.14 6.38
CA GLU A 87 11.86 4.55 5.13
C GLU A 87 11.33 3.74 3.93
N LYS A 88 11.23 2.41 4.07
CA LYS A 88 10.64 1.51 3.07
C LYS A 88 9.25 1.95 2.61
N TYR A 89 8.35 2.30 3.54
CA TYR A 89 7.01 2.74 3.18
C TYR A 89 6.97 4.17 2.62
N LEU A 90 7.90 5.05 3.01
CA LEU A 90 8.04 6.38 2.42
C LEU A 90 8.51 6.32 0.98
N ASP A 91 9.50 5.46 0.69
CA ASP A 91 9.97 5.21 -0.68
C ASP A 91 8.86 4.65 -1.56
N LEU A 92 8.09 3.70 -1.02
CA LEU A 92 6.95 3.12 -1.72
C LEU A 92 5.86 4.17 -2.01
N MET A 93 5.53 5.01 -1.02
CA MET A 93 4.61 6.13 -1.18
C MET A 93 5.10 7.10 -2.27
N GLN A 94 6.39 7.43 -2.28
CA GLN A 94 6.99 8.30 -3.29
C GLN A 94 6.92 7.68 -4.68
N GLY A 95 7.18 6.38 -4.80
CA GLY A 95 7.05 5.64 -6.06
C GLY A 95 5.63 5.70 -6.64
N TYR A 96 4.60 5.57 -5.80
CA TYR A 96 3.23 5.74 -6.24
C TYR A 96 2.88 7.18 -6.61
N LEU A 97 3.41 8.17 -5.87
CA LEU A 97 3.18 9.59 -6.15
C LEU A 97 3.73 9.98 -7.53
N THR A 98 4.92 9.49 -7.87
CA THR A 98 5.52 9.70 -9.19
C THR A 98 4.70 9.06 -10.32
N LYS A 99 4.05 7.92 -10.06
CA LYS A 99 3.15 7.26 -11.04
C LYS A 99 1.79 7.99 -11.20
N LEU A 100 1.43 8.87 -10.26
CA LEU A 100 0.18 9.67 -10.29
C LEU A 100 0.36 11.08 -10.88
N SER A 101 1.60 11.57 -10.95
CA SER A 101 1.96 12.91 -11.43
C SER A 101 2.11 12.94 -12.95
#